data_AF-A0A7X4E1B8-F1
#
_entry.id   AF-A0A7X4E1B8-F1
#
_cell.length_a   1.000
_cell.length_b   1.000
_cell.length_c   1.000
_cell.angle_alpha   90.00
_cell.angle_beta   90.00
_cell.angle_gamma   90.00
#
_symmetry.space_group_name_H-M   'P 1'
#
loop_
_entity.id
_entity.type
_entity.pdbx_description
1 polymer ?
#
loop_
_entity_poly.entity_id
_entity_poly.type
_entity_poly.pdbx_seq_one_letter_code
_entity_poly.pdbx_strand_id
1 'polypeptide(L)'
;MNPITAFGVGCFHLAVRLKPPYRFRPSSYAEIIESLLGKLDTVGRFSVSPSTMASSDELKLGDGALSMLHEGVWLPGYIDAVEFSLRIPRRVQDDIVRAIHGKNYSWTGLGTEHFMVRTRYFYDAPVTIVECLDLDDDECEDPSDAVVVVREFLKQKLKESEADIDLEVVGPSPFHADFFVFDETEEVRPHVEHTETGGYDRVIAYVPPHIRENHADWVLEWMGPKLSFYYHLKRINIWQARQWGDVNRAWHSLNEPAGSETWAGRAKALMKKRRAIASLVDGVLMFQAGMLSRRQRAYSAKENNRSERGLEFLDEKIDRTFEDTFRTYPTAQVLELAKFYETRDSKRRDRVHVLVAALMGGAIGAILSQLLGGT
;
A
#
# COMPACT_ATOMS: atom_id res chain seq x y z
N MET A 1 -2.40 10.17 36.41
CA MET A 1 -0.96 10.08 36.10
C MET A 1 -0.80 10.62 34.70
N ASN A 2 0.21 11.43 34.42
CA ASN A 2 0.41 12.01 33.10
C ASN A 2 1.33 11.08 32.29
N PRO A 3 1.05 10.85 31.01
CA PRO A 3 1.92 10.05 30.16
C PRO A 3 3.26 10.77 30.00
N ILE A 4 4.34 10.00 29.97
CA ILE A 4 5.69 10.52 29.73
C ILE A 4 5.88 10.81 28.26
N THR A 5 5.24 10.01 27.40
CA THR A 5 5.17 10.26 25.97
C THR A 5 3.82 9.83 25.42
N ALA A 6 3.33 10.58 24.44
CA ALA A 6 2.14 10.27 23.66
C ALA A 6 2.50 10.32 22.18
N PHE A 7 2.07 9.31 21.43
CA PHE A 7 2.43 9.20 20.03
C PHE A 7 1.39 8.44 19.20
N GLY A 8 1.40 8.72 17.90
CA GLY A 8 0.68 7.94 16.92
C GLY A 8 1.63 7.05 16.13
N VAL A 9 1.12 5.94 15.61
CA VAL A 9 1.86 5.00 14.76
C VAL A 9 1.38 5.09 13.32
N GLY A 10 2.29 5.11 12.35
CA GLY A 10 2.04 5.11 10.92
C GLY A 10 3.00 4.19 10.17
N CYS A 11 2.91 4.20 8.84
CA CYS A 11 3.85 3.52 7.94
C CYS A 11 4.28 4.51 6.86
N PHE A 12 5.39 5.22 7.11
CA PHE A 12 5.95 6.20 6.17
C PHE A 12 7.18 5.65 5.48
N HIS A 13 7.40 6.10 4.26
CA HIS A 13 8.62 5.85 3.52
C HIS A 13 8.97 7.04 2.63
N LEU A 14 10.24 7.46 2.67
CA LEU A 14 10.77 8.53 1.81
C LEU A 14 11.31 7.94 0.50
N ALA A 15 10.44 7.69 -0.47
CA ALA A 15 10.79 7.06 -1.74
C ALA A 15 11.59 8.02 -2.65
N VAL A 16 12.79 7.62 -3.07
CA VAL A 16 13.55 8.40 -4.06
C VAL A 16 12.98 8.19 -5.47
N ARG A 17 12.65 9.29 -6.13
CA ARG A 17 12.29 9.32 -7.56
C ARG A 17 13.56 9.17 -8.39
N LEU A 18 13.62 8.13 -9.20
CA LEU A 18 14.73 7.96 -10.12
C LEU A 18 14.47 8.77 -11.39
N LYS A 19 15.48 9.51 -11.85
CA LYS A 19 15.50 10.18 -13.15
C LYS A 19 16.33 9.37 -14.15
N PRO A 20 15.97 9.36 -15.45
CA PRO A 20 16.83 8.81 -16.49
C PRO A 20 18.21 9.51 -16.51
N PRO A 21 19.32 8.79 -16.69
CA PRO A 21 19.42 7.33 -16.74
C PRO A 21 19.26 6.73 -15.34
N TYR A 22 18.30 5.82 -15.15
CA TYR A 22 17.87 5.20 -13.88
C TYR A 22 18.98 4.39 -13.17
N ARG A 23 19.95 5.13 -12.65
CA ARG A 23 21.14 4.64 -11.99
C ARG A 23 21.06 5.07 -10.54
N PHE A 24 21.21 4.11 -9.66
CA PHE A 24 21.08 4.34 -8.23
C PHE A 24 22.11 3.51 -7.48
N ARG A 25 22.80 4.14 -6.52
CA ARG A 25 23.64 3.41 -5.56
C ARG A 25 22.90 3.34 -4.24
N PRO A 26 22.61 2.14 -3.73
CA PRO A 26 22.01 1.97 -2.41
C PRO A 26 22.73 2.72 -1.30
N SER A 27 24.07 2.73 -1.33
CA SER A 27 24.88 3.44 -0.33
C SER A 27 24.64 4.96 -0.30
N SER A 28 24.21 5.58 -1.41
CA SER A 28 23.89 7.02 -1.46
C SER A 28 22.49 7.36 -0.91
N TYR A 29 21.67 6.35 -0.62
CA TYR A 29 20.27 6.59 -0.26
C TYR A 29 20.14 7.38 1.04
N ALA A 30 20.95 7.06 2.05
CA ALA A 30 21.00 7.80 3.30
C ALA A 30 21.40 9.27 3.08
N GLU A 31 22.46 9.51 2.31
CA GLU A 31 22.95 10.85 1.97
C GLU A 31 21.89 11.70 1.23
N ILE A 32 21.10 11.08 0.35
CA ILE A 32 20.01 11.77 -0.36
C ILE A 32 18.92 12.20 0.64
N ILE A 33 18.53 11.34 1.57
CA ILE A 33 17.56 11.67 2.60
C ILE A 33 18.10 12.75 3.55
N GLU A 34 19.34 12.63 4.01
CA GLU A 34 19.98 13.65 4.85
C GLU A 34 20.05 15.00 4.15
N SER A 35 20.44 15.02 2.87
CA SER A 35 20.48 16.24 2.05
C SER A 35 19.10 16.89 1.91
N LEU A 36 18.05 16.07 1.76
CA LEU A 36 16.68 16.55 1.70
C LEU A 36 16.23 17.13 3.05
N LEU A 37 16.38 16.38 4.13
CA LEU A 37 15.96 16.80 5.46
C LEU A 37 16.67 18.10 5.88
N GLY A 38 17.96 18.24 5.55
CA GLY A 38 18.72 19.47 5.80
C GLY A 38 18.29 20.69 4.99
N LYS A 39 17.46 20.53 3.95
CA LYS A 39 16.89 21.66 3.18
C LYS A 39 15.54 22.13 3.71
N LEU A 40 14.88 21.34 4.55
CA LEU A 40 13.58 21.70 5.12
C LEU A 40 13.82 22.55 6.36
N ASP A 41 13.46 23.83 6.29
CA ASP A 41 13.61 24.81 7.37
C ASP A 41 12.84 24.46 8.65
N THR A 42 11.78 23.66 8.52
CA THR A 42 10.99 23.14 9.65
C THR A 42 11.57 21.89 10.31
N VAL A 43 12.58 21.26 9.70
CA VAL A 43 13.25 20.07 10.24
C VAL A 43 14.41 20.51 11.13
N GLY A 44 14.44 20.00 12.36
CA GLY A 44 15.50 20.26 13.34
C GLY A 44 16.62 19.22 13.25
N ARG A 45 16.99 18.65 14.40
CA ARG A 45 17.95 17.52 14.45
C ARG A 45 17.38 16.34 13.66
N PHE A 46 18.22 15.69 12.85
CA PHE A 46 17.89 14.47 12.13
C PHE A 46 19.07 13.50 12.13
N SER A 47 18.77 12.22 11.94
CA SER A 47 19.73 11.15 11.74
C SER A 47 19.15 10.13 10.75
N VAL A 48 20.02 9.59 9.88
CA VAL A 48 19.67 8.52 8.96
C VAL A 48 20.66 7.39 9.16
N SER A 49 20.16 6.22 9.55
CA SER A 49 21.00 5.04 9.77
C SER A 49 21.04 4.20 8.49
N PRO A 50 22.11 4.25 7.69
CA PRO A 50 22.22 3.40 6.51
C PRO A 50 22.22 1.93 6.92
N SER A 51 21.67 1.08 6.08
CA SER A 51 21.66 -0.35 6.37
C SER A 51 23.05 -0.95 6.18
N THR A 52 23.43 -1.83 7.10
CA THR A 52 24.68 -2.62 6.98
C THR A 52 24.70 -3.53 5.75
N MET A 53 23.53 -3.81 5.17
CA MET A 53 23.38 -4.63 3.96
C MET A 53 23.39 -3.83 2.65
N ALA A 54 23.54 -2.50 2.70
CA ALA A 54 23.50 -1.66 1.52
C ALA A 54 24.71 -1.93 0.61
N SER A 55 24.47 -2.44 -0.60
CA SER A 55 25.52 -2.64 -1.59
C SER A 55 26.06 -1.30 -2.12
N SER A 56 27.37 -1.25 -2.39
CA SER A 56 28.01 -0.14 -3.10
C SER A 56 27.83 -0.22 -4.62
N ASP A 57 27.29 -1.35 -5.13
CA ASP A 57 27.10 -1.57 -6.55
C ASP A 57 25.99 -0.70 -7.14
N GLU A 58 26.24 -0.19 -8.34
CA GLU A 58 25.27 0.59 -9.09
C GLU A 58 24.16 -0.32 -9.64
N LEU A 59 22.93 -0.06 -9.23
CA LEU A 59 21.76 -0.78 -9.72
C LEU A 59 21.22 -0.07 -10.96
N LYS A 60 21.02 -0.85 -12.03
CA LYS A 60 20.23 -0.44 -13.19
C LYS A 60 18.79 -0.79 -12.90
N LEU A 61 18.00 0.22 -12.60
CA LEU A 61 16.59 0.07 -12.29
C LEU A 61 15.76 0.37 -13.54
N GLY A 62 14.60 -0.26 -13.66
CA GLY A 62 13.65 0.10 -14.70
C GLY A 62 13.03 1.48 -14.43
N ASP A 63 12.36 2.03 -15.43
CA ASP A 63 11.60 3.28 -15.31
C ASP A 63 10.64 3.25 -14.10
N GLY A 64 10.79 4.21 -13.18
CA GLY A 64 9.91 4.37 -12.02
C GLY A 64 10.60 4.90 -10.77
N ALA A 65 9.80 5.32 -9.77
CA ALA A 65 10.32 5.63 -8.44
C ALA A 65 10.75 4.35 -7.71
N LEU A 66 11.70 4.46 -6.79
CA LEU A 66 11.99 3.41 -5.80
C LEU A 66 10.82 3.36 -4.79
N SER A 67 9.71 2.79 -5.24
CA SER A 67 8.53 2.62 -4.40
C SER A 67 8.69 1.38 -3.54
N MET A 68 8.90 1.59 -2.24
CA MET A 68 8.83 0.47 -1.31
C MET A 68 7.38 0.11 -0.99
N LEU A 69 6.40 1.02 -1.04
CA LEU A 69 5.06 0.72 -0.52
C LEU A 69 4.01 0.34 -1.57
N HIS A 70 4.18 0.72 -2.85
CA HIS A 70 3.08 0.73 -3.83
C HIS A 70 3.25 -0.09 -5.11
N GLU A 71 4.19 -1.05 -5.18
CA GLU A 71 4.47 -2.01 -6.30
C GLU A 71 5.84 -1.85 -6.98
N GLY A 72 6.71 -0.98 -6.46
CA GLY A 72 8.10 -0.89 -6.92
C GLY A 72 8.98 -2.05 -6.45
N VAL A 73 10.27 -1.96 -6.78
CA VAL A 73 11.27 -2.88 -6.27
C VAL A 73 11.30 -2.71 -4.75
N TRP A 74 10.78 -3.71 -4.03
CA TRP A 74 10.95 -3.82 -2.59
C TRP A 74 12.45 -3.99 -2.35
N LEU A 75 13.10 -2.94 -1.85
CA LEU A 75 14.52 -2.92 -1.53
C LEU A 75 14.68 -2.79 -0.01
N PRO A 76 14.31 -3.84 0.75
CA PRO A 76 14.59 -3.87 2.16
C PRO A 76 16.12 -3.83 2.31
N GLY A 77 16.61 -2.96 3.20
CA GLY A 77 18.02 -2.98 3.59
C GLY A 77 18.92 -1.95 2.92
N TYR A 78 18.43 -0.75 2.62
CA TYR A 78 19.31 0.40 2.33
C TYR A 78 19.40 1.39 3.49
N ILE A 79 18.36 1.46 4.32
CA ILE A 79 18.32 2.26 5.54
C ILE A 79 17.63 1.41 6.59
N ASP A 80 18.15 1.46 7.81
CA ASP A 80 17.58 0.79 8.97
C ASP A 80 16.66 1.76 9.74
N ALA A 81 16.99 3.06 9.76
CA ALA A 81 16.20 4.08 10.46
C ALA A 81 16.33 5.48 9.86
N VAL A 82 15.26 6.28 10.00
CA VAL A 82 15.24 7.73 9.77
C VAL A 82 14.58 8.38 10.99
N GLU A 83 15.26 9.30 11.63
CA GLU A 83 14.75 10.08 12.76
C GLU A 83 14.92 11.56 12.52
N PHE A 84 13.91 12.37 12.80
CA PHE A 84 14.01 13.82 12.75
C PHE A 84 12.97 14.53 13.61
N SER A 85 13.38 15.66 14.16
CA SER A 85 12.47 16.61 14.81
C SER A 85 11.83 17.53 13.77
N LEU A 86 10.56 17.86 13.97
CA LEU A 86 9.77 18.67 13.05
C LEU A 86 8.97 19.71 13.84
N ARG A 87 9.00 20.96 13.39
CA ARG A 87 8.14 22.01 13.93
C ARG A 87 7.03 22.36 12.94
N ILE A 88 5.77 22.17 13.34
CA ILE A 88 4.59 22.54 12.54
C ILE A 88 3.77 23.56 13.32
N PRO A 89 3.68 24.83 12.88
CA PRO A 89 2.91 25.85 13.57
C PRO A 89 1.43 25.46 13.73
N ARG A 90 0.78 25.76 14.86
CA ARG A 90 -0.63 25.40 15.15
C ARG A 90 -1.57 25.79 14.00
N ARG A 91 -1.39 26.98 13.42
CA ARG A 91 -2.16 27.45 12.25
C ARG A 91 -2.06 26.50 11.04
N VAL A 92 -0.89 25.94 10.78
CA VAL A 92 -0.69 25.00 9.66
C VAL A 92 -1.34 23.66 9.97
N GLN A 93 -1.28 23.20 11.21
CA GLN A 93 -2.00 22.00 11.66
C GLN A 93 -3.52 22.16 11.49
N ASP A 94 -4.09 23.30 11.93
CA ASP A 94 -5.50 23.68 11.72
C ASP A 94 -5.89 23.61 10.23
N ASP A 95 -5.07 24.22 9.37
CA ASP A 95 -5.31 24.28 7.93
C ASP A 95 -5.33 22.87 7.32
N ILE A 96 -4.41 21.99 7.74
CA ILE A 96 -4.35 20.59 7.32
C ILE A 96 -5.62 19.83 7.75
N VAL A 97 -5.98 19.90 9.04
CA VAL A 97 -7.13 19.16 9.58
C VAL A 97 -8.43 19.61 8.92
N ARG A 98 -8.62 20.93 8.75
CA ARG A 98 -9.80 21.48 8.05
C ARG A 98 -9.86 21.09 6.58
N ALA A 99 -8.72 20.94 5.91
CA ALA A 99 -8.70 20.48 4.52
C ALA A 99 -9.16 19.03 4.38
N ILE A 100 -8.90 18.19 5.39
CA ILE A 100 -9.27 16.76 5.40
C ILE A 100 -10.72 16.56 5.84
N HIS A 101 -11.11 17.16 6.97
CA HIS A 101 -12.40 16.90 7.63
C HIS A 101 -13.48 17.95 7.32
N GLY A 102 -13.09 19.05 6.67
CA GLY A 102 -13.98 20.17 6.36
C GLY A 102 -13.97 21.28 7.42
N LYS A 103 -14.51 22.45 7.04
CA LYS A 103 -14.45 23.68 7.85
C LYS A 103 -15.20 23.62 9.18
N ASN A 104 -16.14 22.70 9.34
CA ASN A 104 -16.98 22.58 10.53
C ASN A 104 -16.47 21.52 11.51
N TYR A 105 -15.32 20.90 11.24
CA TYR A 105 -14.72 19.93 12.15
C TYR A 105 -14.17 20.62 13.39
N SER A 106 -14.62 20.18 14.56
CA SER A 106 -14.19 20.70 15.86
C SER A 106 -12.88 20.01 16.27
N TRP A 107 -11.76 20.55 15.82
CA TRP A 107 -10.42 20.09 16.22
C TRP A 107 -9.96 20.85 17.46
N THR A 108 -9.52 20.10 18.49
CA THR A 108 -9.03 20.63 19.76
C THR A 108 -7.55 20.96 19.76
N GLY A 109 -6.81 20.53 18.73
CA GLY A 109 -5.36 20.68 18.66
C GLY A 109 -4.61 19.46 19.19
N LEU A 110 -3.32 19.39 18.91
CA LEU A 110 -2.42 18.35 19.43
C LEU A 110 -1.66 18.78 20.69
N GLY A 111 -1.95 19.97 21.23
CA GLY A 111 -1.21 20.58 22.34
C GLY A 111 0.19 21.10 21.98
N THR A 112 0.84 20.54 20.96
CA THR A 112 2.23 20.88 20.60
C THR A 112 2.41 21.40 19.17
N GLU A 113 3.51 22.12 18.94
CA GLU A 113 4.06 22.41 17.61
C GLU A 113 5.29 21.55 17.28
N HIS A 114 5.78 20.76 18.22
CA HIS A 114 7.04 20.04 18.16
C HIS A 114 6.79 18.53 18.10
N PHE A 115 7.29 17.91 17.04
CA PHE A 115 7.12 16.49 16.79
C PHE A 115 8.46 15.81 16.64
N MET A 116 8.56 14.58 17.12
CA MET A 116 9.65 13.68 16.77
C MET A 116 9.13 12.56 15.87
N VAL A 117 9.72 12.41 14.69
CA VAL A 117 9.35 11.39 13.72
C VAL A 117 10.45 10.34 13.70
N ARG A 118 10.11 9.10 14.03
CA ARG A 118 11.03 7.96 13.99
C ARG A 118 10.48 6.87 13.09
N THR A 119 11.15 6.61 11.99
CA THR A 119 10.82 5.52 11.08
C THR A 119 11.87 4.44 11.17
N ARG A 120 11.48 3.23 11.59
CA ARG A 120 12.33 2.04 11.57
C ARG A 120 11.90 1.14 10.41
N TYR A 121 12.87 0.66 9.64
CA TYR A 121 12.64 -0.21 8.49
C TYR A 121 12.77 -1.67 8.91
N PHE A 122 11.65 -2.26 9.34
CA PHE A 122 11.57 -3.68 9.66
C PHE A 122 11.48 -4.54 8.39
N TYR A 123 11.50 -5.86 8.58
CA TYR A 123 11.52 -6.84 7.50
C TYR A 123 10.33 -6.72 6.52
N ASP A 124 9.10 -6.51 7.02
CA ASP A 124 7.88 -6.56 6.20
C ASP A 124 7.39 -5.18 5.71
N ALA A 125 7.53 -4.15 6.55
CA ALA A 125 7.16 -2.75 6.27
C ALA A 125 7.89 -1.77 7.22
N PRO A 126 8.10 -0.51 6.82
CA PRO A 126 8.52 0.52 7.76
C PRO A 126 7.42 0.79 8.78
N VAL A 127 7.81 1.09 10.01
CA VAL A 127 6.91 1.55 11.07
C VAL A 127 7.42 2.91 11.52
N THR A 128 6.51 3.88 11.53
CA THR A 128 6.80 5.25 11.91
C THR A 128 6.07 5.60 13.18
N ILE A 129 6.77 6.11 14.18
CA ILE A 129 6.19 6.78 15.33
C ILE A 129 6.27 8.29 15.10
N VAL A 130 5.17 8.98 15.40
CA VAL A 130 5.12 10.43 15.49
C VAL A 130 4.79 10.78 16.94
N GLU A 131 5.83 11.15 17.68
CA GLU A 131 5.75 11.55 19.09
C GLU A 131 5.46 13.05 19.20
N CYS A 132 4.51 13.39 20.07
CA CYS A 132 4.22 14.77 20.44
C CYS A 132 5.17 15.19 21.56
N LEU A 133 6.01 16.20 21.31
CA LEU A 133 6.98 16.71 22.27
C LEU A 133 6.43 17.92 23.03
N ASP A 134 7.05 18.26 24.15
CA ASP A 134 6.75 19.49 24.91
C ASP A 134 5.24 19.64 25.22
N LEU A 135 4.59 18.53 25.58
CA LEU A 135 3.19 18.53 25.97
C LEU A 135 3.02 19.29 27.28
N ASP A 136 2.17 20.31 27.26
CA ASP A 136 1.61 20.87 28.49
C ASP A 136 0.67 19.81 29.11
N ASP A 137 0.59 19.77 30.45
CA ASP A 137 -0.24 18.81 31.17
C ASP A 137 -1.68 18.81 30.59
N ASP A 138 -2.16 17.63 30.16
CA ASP A 138 -3.49 17.34 29.58
C ASP A 138 -3.75 17.73 28.11
N GLU A 139 -2.78 18.20 27.30
CA GLU A 139 -3.09 18.78 25.98
C GLU A 139 -3.09 17.84 24.75
N CYS A 140 -2.78 16.54 24.89
CA CYS A 140 -2.76 15.60 23.74
C CYS A 140 -3.65 14.38 23.97
N GLU A 141 -4.95 14.53 23.67
CA GLU A 141 -5.94 13.45 23.78
C GLU A 141 -5.84 12.45 22.61
N ASP A 142 -5.54 12.93 21.40
CA ASP A 142 -5.57 12.14 20.16
C ASP A 142 -4.21 12.14 19.43
N PRO A 143 -3.15 11.52 19.98
CA PRO A 143 -1.81 11.53 19.39
C PRO A 143 -1.75 10.87 17.99
N SER A 144 -2.74 10.06 17.59
CA SER A 144 -2.89 9.57 16.22
C SER A 144 -3.03 10.69 15.18
N ASP A 145 -3.66 11.81 15.56
CA ASP A 145 -3.80 12.97 14.67
C ASP A 145 -2.43 13.58 14.31
N ALA A 146 -1.41 13.40 15.16
CA ALA A 146 -0.05 13.84 14.85
C ALA A 146 0.50 13.14 13.60
N VAL A 147 0.17 11.86 13.40
CA VAL A 147 0.55 11.12 12.19
C VAL A 147 -0.10 11.73 10.96
N VAL A 148 -1.38 12.13 11.05
CA VAL A 148 -2.11 12.78 9.96
C VAL A 148 -1.47 14.12 9.61
N VAL A 149 -1.27 14.96 10.62
CA VAL A 149 -0.69 16.30 10.48
C VAL A 149 0.72 16.24 9.89
N VAL A 150 1.61 15.42 10.48
CA VAL A 150 2.99 15.26 9.98
C VAL A 150 3.01 14.70 8.57
N ARG A 151 2.19 13.68 8.27
CA ARG A 151 2.12 13.09 6.93
C ARG A 151 1.75 14.13 5.88
N GLU A 152 0.65 14.85 6.09
CA GLU A 152 0.17 15.80 5.09
C GLU A 152 1.08 17.03 4.99
N PHE A 153 1.67 17.47 6.10
CA PHE A 153 2.69 18.50 6.10
C PHE A 153 3.90 18.10 5.24
N LEU A 154 4.46 16.90 5.49
CA LEU A 154 5.61 16.40 4.73
C LEU A 154 5.27 16.23 3.24
N LYS A 155 4.08 15.71 2.90
CA LYS A 155 3.64 15.63 1.49
C LYS A 155 3.62 17.00 0.81
N GLN A 156 3.13 18.04 1.49
CA GLN A 156 3.10 19.39 0.95
C GLN A 156 4.53 19.93 0.76
N LYS A 157 5.38 19.82 1.78
CA LYS A 157 6.76 20.32 1.73
C LYS A 157 7.66 19.61 0.72
N LEU A 158 7.53 18.29 0.58
CA LEU A 158 8.31 17.54 -0.40
C LEU A 158 7.86 17.83 -1.83
N LYS A 159 6.57 18.12 -2.03
CA LYS A 159 6.06 18.55 -3.34
C LYS A 159 6.54 19.97 -3.71
N GLU A 160 6.70 20.86 -2.72
CA GLU A 160 7.21 22.23 -2.91
C GLU A 160 8.72 22.29 -3.17
N SER A 161 9.50 21.36 -2.60
CA SER A 161 10.97 21.43 -2.61
C SER A 161 11.64 21.02 -3.95
N GLU A 162 10.85 20.69 -4.98
CA GLU A 162 11.31 20.06 -6.24
C GLU A 162 12.21 18.83 -6.03
N ALA A 163 12.17 18.25 -4.83
CA ALA A 163 13.03 17.14 -4.48
C ALA A 163 12.65 15.88 -5.26
N ASP A 164 13.66 15.08 -5.58
CA ASP A 164 13.47 13.75 -6.15
C ASP A 164 13.11 12.73 -5.07
N ILE A 165 12.23 13.10 -4.13
CA ILE A 165 11.73 12.25 -3.07
C ILE A 165 10.22 12.45 -2.90
N ASP A 166 9.50 11.35 -2.78
CA ASP A 166 8.09 11.30 -2.38
C ASP A 166 7.91 10.71 -0.99
N LEU A 167 6.90 11.18 -0.27
CA LEU A 167 6.40 10.46 0.90
C LEU A 167 5.38 9.42 0.46
N GLU A 168 5.75 8.14 0.57
CA GLU A 168 4.83 7.02 0.44
C GLU A 168 4.26 6.62 1.79
N VAL A 169 3.00 6.15 1.79
CA VAL A 169 2.29 5.81 3.02
C VAL A 169 1.37 4.61 2.81
N VAL A 170 1.31 3.70 3.79
CA VAL A 170 0.33 2.60 3.81
C VAL A 170 -0.82 2.91 4.76
N GLY A 171 -2.05 2.82 4.26
CA GLY A 171 -3.26 2.98 5.07
C GLY A 171 -3.65 1.71 5.84
N PRO A 172 -4.30 1.83 7.02
CA PRO A 172 -4.58 3.08 7.72
C PRO A 172 -3.30 3.61 8.39
N SER A 173 -2.93 4.84 8.06
CA SER A 173 -1.91 5.61 8.78
C SER A 173 -2.61 6.90 9.20
N PRO A 174 -2.81 7.20 10.48
CA PRO A 174 -2.39 6.41 11.63
C PRO A 174 -3.00 5.00 11.69
N PHE A 175 -2.27 4.10 12.35
CA PHE A 175 -2.84 2.91 12.97
C PHE A 175 -4.00 3.36 13.85
N HIS A 176 -5.12 2.63 13.86
CA HIS A 176 -6.32 3.03 14.60
C HIS A 176 -6.17 2.81 16.12
N ALA A 177 -5.14 3.40 16.72
CA ALA A 177 -4.95 3.49 18.15
C ALA A 177 -4.07 4.68 18.55
N ASP A 178 -4.40 5.31 19.67
CA ASP A 178 -3.62 6.30 20.38
C ASP A 178 -2.73 5.63 21.42
N PHE A 179 -1.43 5.95 21.40
CA PHE A 179 -0.45 5.34 22.27
C PHE A 179 0.02 6.30 23.35
N PHE A 180 0.00 5.82 24.59
CA PHE A 180 0.45 6.53 25.77
C PHE A 180 1.44 5.66 26.52
N VAL A 181 2.53 6.26 27.00
CA VAL A 181 3.54 5.56 27.78
C VAL A 181 3.64 6.13 29.18
N PHE A 182 3.68 5.25 30.17
CA PHE A 182 3.82 5.60 31.59
C PHE A 182 5.03 4.90 32.20
N ASP A 183 5.65 5.53 33.19
CA ASP A 183 6.65 4.87 34.02
C ASP A 183 5.94 3.88 34.94
N GLU A 184 6.38 2.64 34.87
CA GLU A 184 5.97 1.63 35.84
C GLU A 184 6.83 1.76 37.10
N THR A 185 6.20 1.86 38.27
CA THR A 185 6.93 1.93 39.53
C THR A 185 7.25 0.57 40.15
N GLU A 186 6.54 -0.51 39.74
CA GLU A 186 6.58 -1.80 40.47
C GLU A 186 6.86 -3.05 39.60
N GLU A 187 6.50 -3.09 38.31
CA GLU A 187 6.76 -4.27 37.47
C GLU A 187 8.16 -4.31 36.82
N VAL A 188 8.69 -5.53 36.71
CA VAL A 188 10.00 -5.80 36.08
C VAL A 188 9.88 -5.97 34.56
N ARG A 189 8.66 -6.18 34.04
CA ARG A 189 8.41 -6.45 32.63
C ARG A 189 7.45 -5.40 32.08
N PRO A 190 7.64 -5.01 30.80
CA PRO A 190 6.67 -4.17 30.15
C PRO A 190 5.34 -4.90 30.01
N HIS A 191 4.25 -4.16 30.15
CA HIS A 191 2.93 -4.64 29.82
C HIS A 191 2.15 -3.56 29.06
N VAL A 192 1.14 -4.01 28.31
CA VAL A 192 0.27 -3.13 27.53
C VAL A 192 -1.17 -3.36 27.95
N GLU A 193 -1.84 -2.29 28.31
CA GLU A 193 -3.29 -2.25 28.41
C GLU A 193 -3.86 -1.73 27.10
N HIS A 194 -4.89 -2.42 26.60
CA HIS A 194 -5.59 -2.05 25.38
C HIS A 194 -7.08 -1.90 25.68
N THR A 195 -7.66 -0.78 25.24
CA THR A 195 -9.09 -0.50 25.33
C THR A 195 -9.63 -0.20 23.93
N GLU A 196 -10.51 -1.07 23.42
CA GLU A 196 -11.25 -0.79 22.19
C GLU A 196 -12.20 0.39 22.40
N THR A 197 -12.24 1.31 21.43
CA THR A 197 -13.22 2.41 21.42
C THR A 197 -13.98 2.44 20.09
N GLY A 198 -15.04 3.26 20.00
CA GLY A 198 -15.75 3.47 18.73
C GLY A 198 -14.92 4.22 17.67
N GLY A 199 -13.78 4.81 18.06
CA GLY A 199 -12.88 5.58 17.20
C GLY A 199 -11.49 4.95 17.14
N TYR A 200 -10.50 5.65 17.69
CA TYR A 200 -9.15 5.12 17.88
C TYR A 200 -9.09 4.33 19.18
N ASP A 201 -8.52 3.13 19.14
CA ASP A 201 -8.29 2.38 20.36
C ASP A 201 -7.33 3.12 21.27
N ARG A 202 -7.39 2.87 22.58
CA ARG A 202 -6.40 3.39 23.51
C ARG A 202 -5.42 2.29 23.87
N VAL A 203 -4.12 2.54 23.67
CA VAL A 203 -3.04 1.64 24.02
C VAL A 203 -2.14 2.32 25.04
N ILE A 204 -2.05 1.72 26.22
CA ILE A 204 -1.23 2.22 27.32
C ILE A 204 -0.09 1.23 27.53
N ALA A 205 1.14 1.69 27.30
CA ALA A 205 2.34 0.90 27.56
C ALA A 205 2.99 1.36 28.88
N TYR A 206 3.25 0.42 29.77
CA TYR A 206 3.97 0.68 31.00
C TYR A 206 5.41 0.20 30.84
N VAL A 207 6.36 1.11 31.04
CA VAL A 207 7.77 0.86 30.78
C VAL A 207 8.54 0.86 32.10
N PRO A 208 9.40 -0.16 32.35
CA PRO A 208 10.25 -0.20 33.52
C PRO A 208 11.18 1.01 33.67
N PRO A 209 11.45 1.48 34.91
CA PRO A 209 12.11 2.76 35.19
C PRO A 209 13.62 2.78 34.90
N HIS A 210 14.18 1.64 34.46
CA HIS A 210 15.56 1.52 34.00
C HIS A 210 15.71 1.82 32.51
N ILE A 211 14.62 1.80 31.74
CA ILE A 211 14.57 2.25 30.35
C ILE A 211 14.38 3.76 30.39
N ARG A 212 15.47 4.49 30.68
CA ARG A 212 15.40 5.95 30.90
C ARG A 212 15.56 6.78 29.63
N GLU A 213 16.02 6.17 28.55
CA GLU A 213 16.33 6.87 27.31
C GLU A 213 15.39 6.38 26.20
N ASN A 214 14.56 7.30 25.69
CA ASN A 214 13.71 7.15 24.51
C ASN A 214 12.65 6.03 24.57
N HIS A 215 11.67 6.17 25.46
CA HIS A 215 10.56 5.23 25.63
C HIS A 215 9.81 4.89 24.33
N ALA A 216 9.64 5.87 23.44
CA ALA A 216 8.97 5.65 22.16
C ALA A 216 9.75 4.69 21.24
N ASP A 217 11.09 4.81 21.19
CA ASP A 217 11.93 3.89 20.40
C ASP A 217 11.93 2.49 21.02
N TRP A 218 11.91 2.39 22.36
CA TRP A 218 11.76 1.09 23.03
C TRP A 218 10.43 0.41 22.65
N VAL A 219 9.31 1.15 22.67
CA VAL A 219 8.01 0.63 22.23
C VAL A 219 8.05 0.25 20.74
N LEU A 220 8.75 1.03 19.91
CA LEU A 220 8.94 0.73 18.50
C LEU A 220 9.72 -0.57 18.28
N GLU A 221 10.78 -0.82 19.04
CA GLU A 221 11.54 -2.07 18.96
C GLU A 221 10.69 -3.27 19.37
N TRP A 222 9.89 -3.12 20.42
CA TRP A 222 9.07 -4.21 20.95
C TRP A 222 7.86 -4.53 20.07
N MET A 223 7.10 -3.53 19.64
CA MET A 223 5.86 -3.70 18.85
C MET A 223 6.10 -3.66 17.34
N GLY A 224 7.22 -3.10 16.91
CA GLY A 224 7.54 -2.80 15.52
C GLY A 224 7.47 -3.99 14.57
N PRO A 225 8.00 -5.19 14.90
CA PRO A 225 7.89 -6.36 14.01
C PRO A 225 6.45 -6.72 13.67
N LYS A 226 5.54 -6.68 14.66
CA LYS A 226 4.11 -6.96 14.45
C LYS A 226 3.41 -5.86 13.68
N LEU A 227 3.68 -4.60 14.01
CA LEU A 227 3.14 -3.46 13.28
C LEU A 227 3.61 -3.47 11.82
N SER A 228 4.86 -3.82 11.59
CA SER A 228 5.45 -4.03 10.27
C SER A 228 4.68 -5.11 9.50
N PHE A 229 4.44 -6.26 10.11
CA PHE A 229 3.67 -7.33 9.48
C PHE A 229 2.20 -6.92 9.21
N TYR A 230 1.57 -6.21 10.14
CA TYR A 230 0.23 -5.63 9.94
C TYR A 230 0.19 -4.72 8.71
N TYR A 231 1.13 -3.79 8.59
CA TYR A 231 1.22 -2.90 7.42
C TYR A 231 1.53 -3.65 6.13
N HIS A 232 2.31 -4.73 6.20
CA HIS A 232 2.52 -5.61 5.06
C HIS A 232 1.23 -6.25 4.56
N LEU A 233 0.37 -6.74 5.46
CA LEU A 233 -0.96 -7.25 5.08
C LEU A 233 -1.81 -6.16 4.43
N LYS A 234 -1.79 -4.93 4.97
CA LYS A 234 -2.49 -3.79 4.34
C LYS A 234 -1.95 -3.48 2.94
N ARG A 235 -0.64 -3.56 2.71
CA ARG A 235 -0.05 -3.42 1.36
C ARG A 235 -0.54 -4.50 0.42
N ILE A 236 -0.58 -5.76 0.87
CA ILE A 236 -1.13 -6.86 0.07
C ILE A 236 -2.58 -6.56 -0.30
N ASN A 237 -3.39 -6.08 0.64
CA ASN A 237 -4.79 -5.74 0.38
C ASN A 237 -4.93 -4.61 -0.67
N ILE A 238 -4.14 -3.54 -0.55
CA ILE A 238 -4.11 -2.44 -1.54
C ILE A 238 -3.73 -2.97 -2.93
N TRP A 239 -2.69 -3.80 -3.01
CA TRP A 239 -2.26 -4.44 -4.25
C TRP A 239 -3.38 -5.29 -4.85
N GLN A 240 -4.04 -6.13 -4.05
CA GLN A 240 -5.14 -6.96 -4.53
C GLN A 240 -6.30 -6.11 -5.05
N ALA A 241 -6.69 -5.05 -4.35
CA ALA A 241 -7.76 -4.17 -4.78
C ALA A 241 -7.46 -3.51 -6.13
N ARG A 242 -6.21 -3.08 -6.36
CA ARG A 242 -5.76 -2.52 -7.65
C ARG A 242 -5.80 -3.57 -8.76
N GLN A 243 -5.16 -4.72 -8.56
CA GLN A 243 -5.12 -5.79 -9.55
C GLN A 243 -6.52 -6.32 -9.88
N TRP A 244 -7.39 -6.44 -8.89
CA TRP A 244 -8.79 -6.77 -9.12
C TRP A 244 -9.54 -5.66 -9.87
N GLY A 245 -9.23 -4.40 -9.59
CA GLY A 245 -9.68 -3.26 -10.39
C GLY A 245 -9.30 -3.39 -11.86
N ASP A 246 -8.10 -3.90 -12.17
CA ASP A 246 -7.63 -4.13 -13.54
C ASP A 246 -8.41 -5.26 -14.21
N VAL A 247 -8.64 -6.36 -13.50
CA VAL A 247 -9.53 -7.46 -13.93
C VAL A 247 -10.94 -6.92 -14.23
N ASN A 248 -11.49 -6.08 -13.35
CA ASN A 248 -12.81 -5.47 -13.56
C ASN A 248 -12.84 -4.56 -14.78
N ARG A 249 -11.79 -3.77 -15.03
CA ARG A 249 -11.69 -2.93 -16.24
C ARG A 249 -11.62 -3.79 -17.50
N ALA A 250 -10.82 -4.86 -17.49
CA ALA A 250 -10.76 -5.82 -18.60
C ALA A 250 -12.14 -6.47 -18.84
N TRP A 251 -12.86 -6.84 -17.78
CA TRP A 251 -14.22 -7.35 -17.85
C TRP A 251 -15.20 -6.35 -18.46
N HIS A 252 -15.21 -5.10 -17.99
CA HIS A 252 -16.09 -4.06 -18.52
C HIS A 252 -15.84 -3.79 -20.01
N SER A 253 -14.58 -3.88 -20.47
CA SER A 253 -14.23 -3.73 -21.88
C SER A 253 -14.89 -4.77 -22.80
N LEU A 254 -15.31 -5.92 -22.28
CA LEU A 254 -16.05 -6.94 -23.03
C LEU A 254 -17.51 -6.54 -23.32
N ASN A 255 -18.07 -5.63 -22.53
CA ASN A 255 -19.45 -5.16 -22.65
C ASN A 255 -19.57 -3.90 -23.51
N GLU A 256 -18.45 -3.32 -23.97
CA GLU A 256 -18.48 -2.17 -24.87
C GLU A 256 -19.11 -2.53 -26.21
N PRO A 257 -20.16 -1.82 -26.66
CA PRO A 257 -20.80 -2.10 -27.94
C PRO A 257 -19.82 -1.90 -29.10
N ALA A 258 -19.72 -2.90 -29.96
CA ALA A 258 -18.94 -2.84 -31.20
C ALA A 258 -19.67 -1.99 -32.25
N GLY A 259 -19.51 -0.66 -32.18
CA GLY A 259 -20.26 0.32 -32.96
C GLY A 259 -19.89 0.48 -34.44
N SER A 260 -19.70 -0.61 -35.21
CA SER A 260 -19.44 -0.49 -36.64
C SER A 260 -20.36 -1.36 -37.49
N GLU A 261 -21.07 -0.74 -38.43
CA GLU A 261 -21.94 -1.44 -39.37
C GLU A 261 -21.17 -2.16 -40.48
N THR A 262 -19.93 -1.73 -40.78
CA THR A 262 -19.09 -2.28 -41.85
C THR A 262 -18.49 -3.64 -41.51
N TRP A 263 -18.27 -4.47 -42.54
CA TRP A 263 -17.66 -5.81 -42.38
C TRP A 263 -16.24 -5.75 -41.77
N ALA A 264 -15.43 -4.77 -42.19
CA ALA A 264 -14.09 -4.55 -41.66
C ALA A 264 -14.13 -4.15 -40.18
N GLY A 265 -15.10 -3.32 -39.80
CA GLY A 265 -15.33 -2.95 -38.42
C GLY A 265 -15.78 -4.14 -37.56
N ARG A 266 -16.66 -5.01 -38.07
CA ARG A 266 -17.07 -6.26 -37.39
C ARG A 266 -15.89 -7.20 -37.17
N ALA A 267 -14.99 -7.34 -38.14
CA ALA A 267 -13.77 -8.15 -38.01
C ALA A 267 -12.80 -7.56 -36.96
N LYS A 268 -12.58 -6.24 -36.99
CA LYS A 268 -11.77 -5.52 -35.99
C LYS A 268 -12.35 -5.65 -34.58
N ALA A 269 -13.68 -5.57 -34.45
CA ALA A 269 -14.37 -5.75 -33.19
C ALA A 269 -14.21 -7.17 -32.63
N LEU A 270 -14.28 -8.20 -33.48
CA LEU A 270 -14.01 -9.58 -33.08
C LEU A 270 -12.58 -9.75 -32.54
N MET A 271 -11.59 -9.18 -33.24
CA MET A 271 -10.20 -9.21 -32.78
C MET A 271 -10.01 -8.46 -31.45
N LYS A 272 -10.60 -7.26 -31.32
CA LYS A 272 -10.58 -6.47 -30.07
C LYS A 272 -11.17 -7.31 -28.93
N LYS A 273 -12.32 -7.94 -29.15
CA LYS A 273 -12.98 -8.79 -28.16
C LYS A 273 -12.14 -10.00 -27.77
N ARG A 274 -11.51 -10.69 -28.73
CA ARG A 274 -10.59 -11.81 -28.43
C ARG A 274 -9.40 -11.36 -27.58
N ARG A 275 -8.80 -10.21 -27.89
CA ARG A 275 -7.72 -9.63 -27.08
C ARG A 275 -8.20 -9.28 -25.69
N ALA A 276 -9.40 -8.73 -25.55
CA ALA A 276 -10.00 -8.42 -24.26
C ALA A 276 -10.29 -9.69 -23.44
N ILE A 277 -10.80 -10.76 -24.05
CA ILE A 277 -10.99 -12.06 -23.35
C ILE A 277 -9.64 -12.62 -22.91
N ALA A 278 -8.63 -12.63 -23.78
CA ALA A 278 -7.29 -13.11 -23.44
C ALA A 278 -6.68 -12.29 -22.30
N SER A 279 -6.78 -10.96 -22.36
CA SER A 279 -6.31 -10.05 -21.31
C SER A 279 -7.05 -10.25 -19.99
N LEU A 280 -8.36 -10.55 -20.03
CA LEU A 280 -9.14 -10.85 -18.83
C LEU A 280 -8.68 -12.17 -18.20
N VAL A 281 -8.53 -13.23 -19.00
CA VAL A 281 -8.06 -14.55 -18.53
C VAL A 281 -6.67 -14.42 -17.93
N ASP A 282 -5.75 -13.78 -18.64
CA ASP A 282 -4.38 -13.54 -18.16
C ASP A 282 -4.36 -12.74 -16.85
N GLY A 283 -5.13 -11.64 -16.79
CA GLY A 283 -5.26 -10.83 -15.58
C GLY A 283 -5.79 -11.63 -14.37
N VAL A 284 -6.80 -12.48 -14.57
CA VAL A 284 -7.32 -13.34 -13.50
C VAL A 284 -6.27 -14.38 -13.05
N LEU A 285 -5.56 -15.01 -13.99
CA LEU A 285 -4.52 -16.00 -13.66
C LEU A 285 -3.34 -15.36 -12.92
N MET A 286 -2.87 -14.20 -13.37
CA MET A 286 -1.81 -13.43 -12.70
C MET A 286 -2.24 -13.01 -11.30
N PHE A 287 -3.48 -12.55 -11.14
CA PHE A 287 -4.05 -12.22 -9.85
C PHE A 287 -4.09 -13.43 -8.90
N GLN A 288 -4.60 -14.58 -9.36
CA GLN A 288 -4.65 -15.82 -8.57
C GLN A 288 -3.25 -16.30 -8.17
N ALA A 289 -2.30 -16.31 -9.10
CA ALA A 289 -0.92 -16.72 -8.83
C ALA A 289 -0.25 -15.79 -7.81
N GLY A 290 -0.43 -14.48 -7.96
CA GLY A 290 0.07 -13.48 -7.03
C GLY A 290 -0.56 -13.59 -5.64
N MET A 291 -1.87 -13.81 -5.55
CA MET A 291 -2.57 -14.07 -4.29
C MET A 291 -2.03 -15.32 -3.58
N LEU A 292 -1.88 -16.43 -4.30
CA LEU A 292 -1.38 -17.69 -3.73
C LEU A 292 0.03 -17.53 -3.18
N SER A 293 0.94 -16.93 -3.96
CA SER A 293 2.32 -16.68 -3.55
C SER A 293 2.40 -15.79 -2.30
N ARG A 294 1.62 -14.70 -2.26
CA ARG A 294 1.56 -13.78 -1.12
C ARG A 294 0.95 -14.43 0.11
N ARG A 295 -0.13 -15.19 -0.06
CA ARG A 295 -0.77 -15.93 1.04
C ARG A 295 0.19 -16.90 1.69
N GLN A 296 0.95 -17.65 0.90
CA GLN A 296 1.94 -18.59 1.43
C GLN A 296 3.02 -17.87 2.26
N ARG A 297 3.58 -16.77 1.74
CA ARG A 297 4.58 -15.97 2.47
C ARG A 297 4.01 -15.35 3.74
N ALA A 298 2.82 -14.74 3.64
CA ALA A 298 2.14 -14.12 4.77
C ALA A 298 1.79 -15.14 5.85
N TYR A 299 1.42 -16.37 5.49
CA TYR A 299 1.15 -17.43 6.46
C TYR A 299 2.41 -17.80 7.26
N SER A 300 3.55 -17.99 6.57
CA SER A 300 4.82 -18.24 7.24
C SER A 300 5.25 -17.08 8.13
N ALA A 301 5.11 -15.83 7.66
CA ALA A 301 5.42 -14.64 8.44
C ALA A 301 4.50 -14.48 9.65
N LYS A 302 3.20 -14.79 9.52
CA LYS A 302 2.22 -14.77 10.61
C LYS A 302 2.62 -15.71 11.74
N GLU A 303 2.98 -16.96 11.41
CA GLU A 303 3.42 -17.94 12.41
C GLU A 303 4.71 -17.49 13.13
N ASN A 304 5.66 -16.91 12.39
CA ASN A 304 6.89 -16.36 12.98
C ASN A 304 6.65 -15.12 13.85
N ASN A 305 5.54 -14.40 13.63
CA ASN A 305 5.19 -13.19 14.35
C ASN A 305 4.25 -13.42 15.54
N ARG A 306 3.76 -14.64 15.82
CA ARG A 306 2.89 -14.88 16.99
C ARG A 306 3.64 -14.54 18.29
N SER A 307 3.00 -13.79 19.18
CA SER A 307 3.69 -13.15 20.32
C SER A 307 4.22 -14.12 21.36
N GLU A 308 5.30 -13.70 22.02
CA GLU A 308 5.49 -13.88 23.45
C GLU A 308 4.54 -12.91 24.21
N ARG A 309 4.09 -13.27 25.43
CA ARG A 309 3.03 -12.58 26.22
C ARG A 309 3.02 -11.03 26.11
N GLY A 310 1.83 -10.42 25.99
CA GLY A 310 1.60 -8.98 26.22
C GLY A 310 1.25 -8.12 24.99
N LEU A 311 1.12 -8.71 23.79
CA LEU A 311 0.73 -8.02 22.55
C LEU A 311 -0.47 -8.71 21.86
N GLU A 312 -1.33 -9.36 22.63
CA GLU A 312 -2.46 -10.15 22.15
C GLU A 312 -3.44 -9.33 21.30
N PHE A 313 -3.62 -8.04 21.61
CA PHE A 313 -4.48 -7.15 20.82
C PHE A 313 -3.95 -6.91 19.39
N LEU A 314 -2.63 -6.90 19.20
CA LEU A 314 -2.03 -6.81 17.87
C LEU A 314 -2.20 -8.12 17.12
N ASP A 315 -2.08 -9.26 17.80
CA ASP A 315 -2.35 -10.58 17.20
C ASP A 315 -3.78 -10.64 16.67
N GLU A 316 -4.75 -10.18 17.45
CA GLU A 316 -6.14 -10.13 17.02
C GLU A 316 -6.33 -9.21 15.80
N LYS A 317 -5.74 -8.01 15.80
CA LYS A 317 -5.80 -7.09 14.65
C LYS A 317 -5.12 -7.67 13.41
N ILE A 318 -4.01 -8.38 13.58
CA ILE A 318 -3.30 -9.10 12.51
C ILE A 318 -4.18 -10.23 11.97
N ASP A 319 -4.83 -11.01 12.85
CA ASP A 319 -5.72 -12.11 12.48
C ASP A 319 -6.90 -11.62 11.66
N ARG A 320 -7.64 -10.63 12.17
CA ARG A 320 -8.75 -9.99 11.44
C ARG A 320 -8.27 -9.44 10.09
N THR A 321 -7.13 -8.75 10.06
CA THR A 321 -6.58 -8.17 8.83
C THR A 321 -6.12 -9.25 7.83
N PHE A 322 -5.56 -10.36 8.31
CA PHE A 322 -5.12 -11.47 7.50
C PHE A 322 -6.33 -12.14 6.82
N GLU A 323 -7.39 -12.40 7.57
CA GLU A 323 -8.64 -12.94 7.04
C GLU A 323 -9.26 -12.02 5.99
N ASP A 324 -9.33 -10.73 6.28
CA ASP A 324 -9.84 -9.72 5.34
C ASP A 324 -9.00 -9.63 4.05
N THR A 325 -7.67 -9.68 4.19
CA THR A 325 -6.73 -9.60 3.08
C THR A 325 -6.80 -10.83 2.17
N PHE A 326 -7.17 -12.00 2.69
CA PHE A 326 -7.24 -13.23 1.89
C PHE A 326 -8.67 -13.75 1.71
N ARG A 327 -9.66 -12.83 1.78
CA ARG A 327 -11.03 -13.10 1.35
C ARG A 327 -11.07 -13.62 -0.08
N THR A 328 -12.06 -14.43 -0.37
CA THR A 328 -12.25 -15.06 -1.67
C THR A 328 -12.76 -14.06 -2.71
N TYR A 329 -11.98 -13.88 -3.78
CA TYR A 329 -12.41 -13.16 -4.97
C TYR A 329 -13.12 -14.13 -5.94
N PRO A 330 -14.13 -13.68 -6.71
CA PRO A 330 -14.94 -14.53 -7.59
C PRO A 330 -14.22 -14.88 -8.91
N THR A 331 -12.96 -15.29 -8.81
CA THR A 331 -12.07 -15.58 -9.94
C THR A 331 -12.59 -16.73 -10.81
N ALA A 332 -13.14 -17.78 -10.19
CA ALA A 332 -13.74 -18.90 -10.91
C ALA A 332 -14.95 -18.48 -11.75
N GLN A 333 -15.83 -17.63 -11.18
CA GLN A 333 -17.00 -17.11 -11.87
C GLN A 333 -16.60 -16.22 -13.05
N VAL A 334 -15.59 -15.36 -12.88
CA VAL A 334 -15.08 -14.51 -13.98
C VAL A 334 -14.48 -15.36 -15.10
N LEU A 335 -13.73 -16.42 -14.78
CA LEU A 335 -13.19 -17.34 -15.78
C LEU A 335 -14.29 -18.12 -16.52
N GLU A 336 -15.35 -18.55 -15.81
CA GLU A 336 -16.51 -19.19 -16.43
C GLU A 336 -17.22 -18.25 -17.41
N LEU A 337 -17.39 -16.98 -17.03
CA LEU A 337 -17.95 -15.95 -17.90
C LEU A 337 -17.06 -15.69 -19.13
N ALA A 338 -15.74 -15.62 -18.94
CA ALA A 338 -14.79 -15.49 -20.05
C ALA A 338 -14.91 -16.67 -21.03
N LYS A 339 -14.99 -17.90 -20.51
CA LYS A 339 -15.22 -19.13 -21.30
C LYS A 339 -16.56 -19.12 -22.02
N PHE A 340 -17.62 -18.60 -21.40
CA PHE A 340 -18.91 -18.42 -22.04
C PHE A 340 -18.81 -17.47 -23.24
N TYR A 341 -18.11 -16.34 -23.09
CA TYR A 341 -17.88 -15.40 -24.19
C TYR A 341 -17.07 -16.01 -25.33
N GLU A 342 -16.03 -16.77 -25.01
CA GLU A 342 -15.23 -17.49 -26.01
C GLU A 342 -16.05 -18.54 -26.76
N THR A 343 -16.87 -19.32 -26.05
CA THR A 343 -17.75 -20.36 -26.64
C THR A 343 -18.86 -19.77 -27.51
N ARG A 344 -19.42 -18.62 -27.10
CA ARG A 344 -20.41 -17.91 -27.92
C ARG A 344 -19.79 -17.43 -29.24
N ASP A 345 -18.55 -16.95 -29.19
CA ASP A 345 -17.83 -16.51 -30.38
C ASP A 345 -17.35 -17.68 -31.26
N SER A 346 -17.00 -18.84 -30.70
CA SER A 346 -16.74 -20.05 -31.50
C SER A 346 -18.00 -20.53 -32.21
N LYS A 347 -19.13 -20.66 -31.50
CA LYS A 347 -20.41 -21.06 -32.11
C LYS A 347 -20.89 -20.09 -33.21
N ARG A 348 -20.62 -18.79 -33.06
CA ARG A 348 -20.92 -17.80 -34.11
C ARG A 348 -20.04 -18.01 -35.34
N ARG A 349 -18.75 -18.33 -35.16
CA ARG A 349 -17.84 -18.69 -36.26
C ARG A 349 -18.25 -19.97 -36.94
N ASP A 350 -18.63 -21.00 -36.18
CA ASP A 350 -19.08 -22.28 -36.76
C ASP A 350 -20.27 -22.04 -37.70
N ARG A 351 -21.24 -21.21 -37.31
CA ARG A 351 -22.35 -20.82 -38.19
C ARG A 351 -21.92 -20.04 -39.43
N VAL A 352 -20.93 -19.14 -39.31
CA VAL A 352 -20.40 -18.41 -40.47
C VAL A 352 -19.63 -19.33 -41.41
N HIS A 353 -18.82 -20.25 -40.89
CA HIS A 353 -18.12 -21.25 -41.70
C HIS A 353 -19.10 -22.18 -42.40
N VAL A 354 -20.14 -22.65 -41.72
CA VAL A 354 -21.23 -23.43 -42.33
C VAL A 354 -21.93 -22.62 -43.42
N LEU A 355 -22.22 -21.33 -43.20
CA LEU A 355 -22.83 -20.47 -44.21
C LEU A 355 -21.92 -20.26 -45.42
N VAL A 356 -20.63 -20.00 -45.20
CA VAL A 356 -19.63 -19.83 -46.28
C VAL A 356 -19.42 -21.15 -47.03
N ALA A 357 -19.35 -22.28 -46.34
CA ALA A 357 -19.26 -23.60 -46.96
C ALA A 357 -20.53 -23.93 -47.77
N ALA A 358 -21.72 -23.58 -47.26
CA ALA A 358 -22.98 -23.74 -47.98
C ALA A 358 -23.07 -22.82 -49.21
N LEU A 359 -22.60 -21.57 -49.11
CA LEU A 359 -22.54 -20.63 -50.24
C LEU A 359 -21.54 -21.08 -51.30
N MET A 360 -20.34 -21.53 -50.90
CA MET A 360 -19.35 -22.08 -51.83
C MET A 360 -19.84 -23.38 -52.47
N GLY A 361 -20.44 -24.29 -51.69
CA GLY A 361 -21.04 -25.52 -52.20
C GLY A 361 -22.20 -25.26 -53.17
N GLY A 362 -23.05 -24.27 -52.88
CA GLY A 362 -24.14 -23.83 -53.75
C GLY A 362 -23.64 -23.20 -55.06
N ALA A 363 -22.59 -22.36 -54.99
CA ALA A 363 -21.97 -21.77 -56.17
C ALA A 363 -21.32 -22.83 -57.07
N ILE A 364 -20.57 -23.78 -56.49
CA ILE A 364 -19.96 -24.88 -57.22
C ILE A 364 -21.03 -25.79 -57.84
N GLY A 365 -22.10 -26.10 -57.10
CA GLY A 365 -23.22 -26.89 -57.60
C GLY A 365 -23.99 -26.22 -58.74
N ALA A 366 -24.15 -24.90 -58.70
CA ALA A 366 -24.78 -24.13 -59.77
C ALA A 366 -23.92 -24.10 -61.04
N ILE A 367 -22.60 -23.94 -60.91
CA ILE A 367 -21.65 -24.00 -62.02
C ILE A 367 -21.66 -25.40 -62.66
N LEU A 368 -21.63 -26.47 -61.84
CA LEU A 368 -21.70 -27.84 -62.34
C LEU A 368 -23.05 -28.15 -63.01
N SER A 369 -24.17 -27.66 -62.46
CA SER A 369 -25.49 -27.83 -63.10
C SER A 369 -25.58 -27.10 -64.44
N GLN A 370 -24.98 -25.91 -64.58
CA GLN A 370 -24.95 -25.22 -65.87
C GLN A 370 -24.05 -25.94 -66.89
N LEU A 371 -22.94 -26.53 -66.45
CA LEU A 371 -22.03 -27.28 -67.33
C LEU A 371 -22.57 -28.65 -67.73
N LEU A 372 -23.39 -29.30 -66.88
CA LEU A 372 -23.94 -30.64 -67.12
C LEU A 372 -25.38 -30.64 -67.66
N GLY A 373 -26.16 -29.58 -67.41
CA GLY A 373 -27.55 -29.45 -67.86
C GLY A 373 -27.74 -28.67 -69.16
N GLY A 374 -26.65 -28.24 -69.81
CA GLY A 374 -26.64 -27.48 -71.06
C GLY A 374 -26.54 -28.31 -72.35
N THR A 375 -26.87 -29.61 -72.30
CA THR A 375 -26.98 -30.49 -73.48
C THR A 375 -28.41 -30.85 -73.78
#